data_AF-A0A2E5A027-F1
#
_entry.id   AF-A0A2E5A027-F1
#
_cell.length_a   1.000
_cell.length_b   1.000
_cell.length_c   1.000
_cell.angle_alpha   90.00
_cell.angle_beta   90.00
_cell.angle_gamma   90.00
#
_symmetry.space_group_name_H-M   'P 1'
#
loop_
_entity.id
_entity.type
_entity.pdbx_description
1 polymer ?
#
loop_
_entity_poly.entity_id
_entity_poly.type
_entity_poly.pdbx_seq_one_letter_code
_entity_poly.pdbx_strand_id
1 'polypeptide(L)'
;MEALPEIDFDYVDLMLDGDLKSQVNYSFVKAVAAALDEKMSLLLEAEEKVGEAEGPESFAEVALPEIEAMAQSVTDGCVNFGKVRFWEACETAEIAWEEIKDPEGKVVNRAPYGNPHDEPKEGNRLLKNLEQIADWLRSVHEVHEEKGMGWVSPYGCPEDGQHAYDRRSSCLTSLDAIIEKVKANLDF
;
A
#
# COMPACT_ATOMS: atom_id res chain seq x y z
N MET A 1 15.88 33.80 -6.03
CA MET A 1 15.67 33.26 -4.68
C MET A 1 14.53 32.28 -4.85
N GLU A 2 14.82 30.99 -4.97
CA GLU A 2 13.76 29.97 -5.00
C GLU A 2 13.05 30.00 -3.65
N ALA A 3 11.72 30.09 -3.67
CA ALA A 3 10.94 29.97 -2.46
C ALA A 3 11.25 28.61 -1.83
N LEU A 4 11.64 28.61 -0.56
CA LEU A 4 11.74 27.36 0.19
C LEU A 4 10.39 26.63 0.06
N PRO A 5 10.38 25.32 -0.21
CA PRO A 5 9.13 24.58 -0.26
C PRO A 5 8.39 24.80 1.07
N GLU A 6 7.12 25.18 0.99
CA GLU A 6 6.24 25.18 2.17
C GLU A 6 6.28 23.76 2.74
N ILE A 7 6.83 23.62 3.95
CA ILE A 7 6.75 22.38 4.70
C ILE A 7 5.29 22.31 5.17
N ASP A 8 4.48 21.51 4.47
CA ASP A 8 3.13 21.19 4.91
C ASP A 8 3.22 20.49 6.27
N PHE A 9 2.59 21.08 7.27
CA PHE A 9 2.71 20.62 8.65
C PHE A 9 1.81 19.40 8.85
N ASP A 10 2.41 18.24 9.12
CA ASP A 10 1.66 17.03 9.41
C ASP A 10 1.15 17.06 10.87
N TYR A 11 -0.16 17.14 11.05
CA TYR A 11 -0.76 17.13 12.39
C TYR A 11 -0.51 15.82 13.14
N VAL A 12 -0.16 14.72 12.44
CA VAL A 12 0.29 13.48 13.09
C VAL A 12 1.63 13.71 13.81
N ASP A 13 2.53 14.53 13.25
CA ASP A 13 3.78 14.88 13.93
C ASP A 13 3.53 15.65 15.23
N LEU A 14 2.50 16.51 15.24
CA LEU A 14 2.07 17.20 16.46
C LEU A 14 1.49 16.25 17.52
N MET A 15 0.73 15.24 17.09
CA MET A 15 0.20 14.22 17.99
C MET A 15 1.30 13.30 18.56
N LEU A 16 2.41 13.16 17.82
CA LEU A 16 3.60 12.41 18.22
C LEU A 16 4.64 13.30 18.90
N ASP A 17 4.29 14.49 19.38
CA ASP A 17 5.25 15.37 20.06
C ASP A 17 5.93 14.66 21.24
N GLY A 18 7.25 14.78 21.32
CA GLY A 18 8.08 14.02 22.26
C GLY A 18 8.44 12.59 21.84
N ASP A 19 7.86 12.03 20.78
CA ASP A 19 8.24 10.74 20.18
C ASP A 19 8.83 10.91 18.77
N LEU A 20 10.05 11.45 18.72
CA LEU A 20 10.80 11.66 17.47
C LEU A 20 11.00 10.36 16.67
N LYS A 21 11.10 9.21 17.34
CA LYS A 21 11.26 7.92 16.65
C LYS A 21 10.03 7.59 15.83
N SER A 22 8.83 7.75 16.40
CA SER A 22 7.58 7.52 15.66
C SER A 22 7.35 8.54 14.55
N GLN A 23 7.69 9.83 14.76
CA GLN A 23 7.61 10.85 13.71
C GLN A 23 8.44 10.50 12.48
N VAL A 24 9.72 10.13 12.69
CA VAL A 24 10.62 9.73 11.61
C VAL A 24 10.13 8.48 10.89
N ASN A 25 9.68 7.46 11.65
CA ASN A 25 9.14 6.24 11.05
C ASN A 25 7.89 6.51 10.22
N TYR A 26 6.94 7.28 10.75
CA TYR A 26 5.72 7.66 10.04
C TYR A 26 6.03 8.41 8.74
N SER A 27 6.98 9.35 8.79
CA SER A 27 7.45 10.08 7.60
C SER A 27 8.03 9.15 6.53
N PHE A 28 8.83 8.15 6.91
CA PHE A 28 9.34 7.14 5.98
C PHE A 28 8.23 6.29 5.39
N VAL A 29 7.29 5.82 6.20
CA VAL A 29 6.16 5.01 5.73
C VAL A 29 5.32 5.82 4.75
N LYS A 30 5.01 7.09 5.06
CA LYS A 30 4.26 7.99 4.18
C LYS A 30 4.96 8.20 2.83
N ALA A 31 6.28 8.38 2.83
CA ALA A 31 7.05 8.54 1.60
C ALA A 31 7.06 7.26 0.74
N VAL A 32 7.21 6.09 1.37
CA VAL A 32 7.15 4.78 0.68
C VAL A 32 5.75 4.53 0.12
N ALA A 33 4.71 4.82 0.92
CA ALA A 33 3.33 4.68 0.52
C ALA A 33 3.01 5.54 -0.71
N ALA A 34 3.43 6.81 -0.71
CA ALA A 34 3.26 7.71 -1.85
C ALA A 34 3.98 7.21 -3.11
N ALA A 35 5.22 6.72 -2.98
CA ALA A 35 5.97 6.17 -4.11
C ALA A 35 5.31 4.93 -4.71
N LEU A 36 4.74 4.06 -3.86
CA LEU A 36 3.98 2.89 -4.30
C LEU A 36 2.64 3.30 -4.95
N ASP A 37 1.91 4.23 -4.34
CA ASP A 37 0.60 4.71 -4.81
C ASP A 37 0.67 5.35 -6.19
N GLU A 38 1.77 6.08 -6.47
CA GLU A 38 2.01 6.66 -7.80
C GLU A 38 2.04 5.57 -8.89
N LYS A 39 2.70 4.43 -8.62
CA LYS A 39 2.79 3.33 -9.59
C LYS A 39 1.51 2.50 -9.65
N MET A 40 0.86 2.31 -8.51
CA MET A 40 -0.46 1.69 -8.45
C MET A 40 -1.50 2.44 -9.28
N SER A 41 -1.50 3.77 -9.21
CA SER A 41 -2.47 4.60 -9.93
C SER A 41 -2.36 4.44 -11.45
N LEU A 42 -1.13 4.28 -11.98
CA LEU A 42 -0.91 4.01 -13.40
C LEU A 42 -1.46 2.64 -13.82
N LEU A 43 -1.32 1.62 -12.97
CA LEU A 43 -1.83 0.28 -13.25
C LEU A 43 -3.35 0.19 -13.08
N LEU A 44 -3.94 0.89 -12.12
CA LEU A 44 -5.40 1.01 -11.97
C LEU A 44 -6.03 1.69 -13.20
N GLU A 45 -5.42 2.76 -13.70
CA GLU A 45 -5.88 3.42 -14.92
C GLU A 45 -5.74 2.49 -16.15
N ALA A 46 -4.67 1.68 -16.19
CA ALA A 46 -4.50 0.68 -17.24
C ALA A 46 -5.56 -0.44 -17.15
N GLU A 47 -5.87 -0.92 -15.94
CA GLU A 47 -6.92 -1.91 -15.70
C GLU A 47 -8.29 -1.43 -16.16
N GLU A 48 -8.66 -0.18 -15.83
CA GLU A 48 -9.91 0.44 -16.29
C GLU A 48 -9.98 0.47 -17.82
N LYS A 49 -8.92 0.94 -18.49
CA LYS A 49 -8.86 1.01 -19.96
C LYS A 49 -8.94 -0.36 -20.63
N VAL A 50 -8.32 -1.39 -20.05
CA VAL A 50 -8.41 -2.75 -20.56
C VAL A 50 -9.84 -3.30 -20.37
N GLY A 51 -10.48 -3.01 -19.23
CA GLY A 51 -11.88 -3.38 -18.98
C GLY A 51 -12.88 -2.74 -19.94
N GLU A 52 -12.60 -1.55 -20.46
CA GLU A 52 -13.41 -0.88 -21.48
C GLU A 52 -13.15 -1.37 -22.92
N ALA A 53 -12.00 -2.01 -23.16
CA ALA A 53 -11.62 -2.46 -24.50
C ALA A 53 -12.32 -3.78 -24.87
N GLU A 54 -12.79 -3.89 -26.11
CA GLU A 54 -13.30 -5.15 -26.67
C GLU A 54 -12.12 -6.07 -27.09
N GLY A 55 -11.39 -6.60 -26.11
CA GLY A 55 -10.27 -7.53 -26.30
C GLY A 55 -10.53 -8.89 -25.62
N PRO A 56 -9.92 -9.98 -26.12
CA PRO A 56 -10.05 -11.29 -25.49
C PRO A 56 -9.14 -11.48 -24.27
N GLU A 57 -8.14 -10.60 -24.08
CA GLU A 57 -7.15 -10.68 -23.01
C GLU A 57 -7.56 -9.80 -21.83
N SER A 58 -7.49 -10.35 -20.63
CA SER A 58 -7.75 -9.63 -19.38
C SER A 58 -6.57 -8.73 -18.97
N PHE A 59 -6.81 -7.79 -18.06
CA PHE A 59 -5.75 -6.93 -17.51
C PHE A 59 -4.60 -7.75 -16.90
N ALA A 60 -4.92 -8.83 -16.16
CA ALA A 60 -3.92 -9.72 -15.57
C ALA A 60 -2.99 -10.34 -16.63
N GLU A 61 -3.49 -10.64 -17.83
CA GLU A 61 -2.68 -11.17 -18.91
C GLU A 61 -1.79 -10.12 -19.54
N VAL A 62 -2.35 -8.94 -19.81
CA VAL A 62 -1.65 -7.85 -20.50
C VAL A 62 -0.56 -7.25 -19.60
N ALA A 63 -0.84 -7.09 -18.31
CA ALA A 63 0.03 -6.44 -17.33
C ALA A 63 0.81 -7.43 -16.45
N LEU A 64 0.90 -8.71 -16.85
CA LEU A 64 1.63 -9.75 -16.11
C LEU A 64 3.03 -9.28 -15.65
N PRO A 65 3.92 -8.74 -16.51
CA PRO A 65 5.27 -8.42 -16.07
C PRO A 65 5.30 -7.27 -15.07
N GLU A 66 4.41 -6.28 -15.20
CA GLU A 66 4.29 -5.16 -14.25
C GLU A 66 3.75 -5.61 -12.90
N ILE A 67 2.73 -6.49 -12.89
CA ILE A 67 2.16 -7.05 -11.66
C ILE A 67 3.20 -7.88 -10.92
N GLU A 68 3.95 -8.75 -11.62
CA GLU A 68 5.03 -9.53 -11.00
C GLU A 68 6.14 -8.63 -10.45
N ALA A 69 6.53 -7.57 -11.18
CA ALA A 69 7.53 -6.63 -10.73
C ALA A 69 7.08 -5.84 -9.48
N MET A 70 5.82 -5.42 -9.43
CA MET A 70 5.24 -4.74 -8.26
C MET A 70 5.27 -5.64 -7.03
N ALA A 71 4.82 -6.90 -7.16
CA ALA A 71 4.86 -7.84 -6.06
C ALA A 71 6.29 -8.12 -5.57
N GLN A 72 7.24 -8.34 -6.48
CA GLN A 72 8.65 -8.55 -6.12
C GLN A 72 9.28 -7.33 -5.46
N SER A 73 8.87 -6.11 -5.83
CA SER A 73 9.33 -4.89 -5.16
C SER A 73 8.90 -4.81 -3.69
N VAL A 74 7.80 -5.48 -3.33
CA VAL A 74 7.31 -5.58 -1.96
C VAL A 74 7.98 -6.72 -1.20
N THR A 75 8.15 -7.89 -1.83
CA THR A 75 8.66 -9.09 -1.15
C THR A 75 10.19 -9.14 -1.07
N ASP A 76 10.88 -8.73 -2.14
CA ASP A 76 12.34 -8.83 -2.30
C ASP A 76 13.02 -7.46 -2.34
N GLY A 77 12.25 -6.37 -2.17
CA GLY A 77 12.74 -5.01 -2.19
C GLY A 77 13.50 -4.59 -0.93
N CYS A 78 13.84 -3.29 -0.87
CA CYS A 78 14.65 -2.74 0.22
C CYS A 78 13.84 -2.42 1.50
N VAL A 79 12.51 -2.41 1.43
CA VAL A 79 11.63 -2.07 2.55
C VAL A 79 11.06 -3.34 3.18
N ASN A 80 11.22 -3.48 4.50
CA ASN A 80 10.56 -4.55 5.24
C ASN A 80 9.17 -4.09 5.70
N PHE A 81 8.18 -4.26 4.83
CA PHE A 81 6.80 -3.85 5.08
C PHE A 81 6.16 -4.53 6.30
N GLY A 82 6.58 -5.75 6.64
CA GLY A 82 6.09 -6.46 7.84
C GLY A 82 6.46 -5.81 9.18
N LYS A 83 7.25 -4.73 9.17
CA LYS A 83 7.54 -3.91 10.37
C LYS A 83 6.70 -2.64 10.48
N VAL A 84 5.92 -2.31 9.44
CA VAL A 84 5.04 -1.15 9.45
C VAL A 84 3.91 -1.39 10.44
N ARG A 85 3.63 -0.41 11.30
CA ARG A 85 2.51 -0.48 12.25
C ARG A 85 1.21 -0.21 11.51
N PHE A 86 0.12 -0.80 12.00
CA PHE A 86 -1.18 -0.72 11.34
C PHE A 86 -1.61 0.73 11.10
N TRP A 87 -1.52 1.59 12.11
CA TRP A 87 -1.86 3.01 12.02
C TRP A 87 -0.92 3.81 11.10
N GLU A 88 0.28 3.30 10.79
CA GLU A 88 1.19 3.93 9.82
C GLU A 88 0.80 3.56 8.38
N ALA A 89 0.07 2.46 8.16
CA ALA A 89 -0.28 1.93 6.84
C ALA A 89 -1.69 2.28 6.35
N CYS A 90 -2.54 2.81 7.23
CA CYS A 90 -3.92 3.22 6.97
C CYS A 90 -4.34 4.34 7.94
N GLU A 91 -5.53 4.90 7.77
CA GLU A 91 -6.05 5.94 8.68
C GLU A 91 -6.96 5.30 9.73
N THR A 92 -6.48 5.20 10.97
CA THR A 92 -7.25 4.62 12.09
C THR A 92 -7.99 5.66 12.93
N ALA A 93 -7.70 6.95 12.74
CA ALA A 93 -8.33 8.06 13.44
C ALA A 93 -8.28 9.33 12.58
N GLU A 94 -9.25 10.23 12.77
CA GLU A 94 -9.17 11.59 12.26
C GLU A 94 -8.57 12.53 13.31
N ILE A 95 -7.96 13.63 12.85
CA ILE A 95 -7.48 14.67 13.75
C ILE A 95 -8.66 15.52 14.19
N ALA A 96 -8.97 15.46 15.49
CA ALA A 96 -9.93 16.31 16.14
C ALA A 96 -9.23 17.33 17.07
N TRP A 97 -9.98 18.33 17.54
CA TRP A 97 -9.43 19.45 18.31
C TRP A 97 -10.20 19.65 19.61
N GLU A 98 -9.48 19.64 20.72
CA GLU A 98 -10.01 20.07 22.01
C GLU A 98 -9.74 21.56 22.20
N GLU A 99 -10.80 22.35 22.39
CA GLU A 99 -10.69 23.79 22.66
C GLU A 99 -10.60 24.06 24.16
N ILE A 100 -9.50 24.69 24.58
CA ILE A 100 -9.36 25.20 25.94
C ILE A 100 -9.88 26.63 25.94
N LYS A 101 -10.90 26.90 26.77
CA LYS A 101 -11.57 28.20 26.87
C LYS A 101 -11.25 28.89 28.19
N ASP A 102 -11.15 30.21 28.16
CA ASP A 102 -11.07 31.04 29.37
C ASP A 102 -12.43 31.13 30.10
N PRO A 103 -12.50 31.73 31.30
CA PRO A 103 -13.76 31.88 32.05
C PRO A 103 -14.84 32.67 31.30
N GLU A 104 -14.47 33.52 30.33
CA GLU A 104 -15.38 34.25 29.45
C GLU A 104 -15.86 33.42 28.25
N GLY A 105 -15.38 32.18 28.10
CA GLY A 105 -15.75 31.26 27.03
C GLY A 105 -14.98 31.45 25.72
N LYS A 106 -13.92 32.28 25.71
CA LYS A 106 -13.07 32.50 24.54
C LYS A 106 -11.99 31.41 24.46
N VAL A 107 -11.80 30.86 23.26
CA VAL A 107 -10.76 29.87 22.99
C VAL A 107 -9.38 30.51 23.16
N VAL A 108 -8.58 29.97 24.08
CA VAL A 108 -7.21 30.41 24.37
C VAL A 108 -6.16 29.41 23.90
N ASN A 109 -6.54 28.14 23.68
CA ASN A 109 -5.66 27.12 23.12
C ASN A 109 -6.46 26.02 22.40
N ARG A 110 -5.83 25.29 21.49
CA ARG A 110 -6.38 24.08 20.84
C ARG A 110 -5.34 22.97 20.92
N ALA A 111 -5.74 21.79 21.39
CA ALA A 111 -4.90 20.59 21.41
C ALA A 111 -5.45 19.56 20.41
N PRO A 112 -4.63 19.02 19.49
CA PRO A 112 -5.09 17.94 18.62
C PRO A 112 -5.18 16.64 19.40
N TYR A 113 -6.12 15.78 19.01
CA TYR A 113 -6.20 14.40 19.47
C TYR A 113 -6.71 13.51 18.33
N GLY A 114 -6.37 12.23 18.37
CA GLY A 114 -6.93 11.25 17.44
C GLY A 114 -8.35 10.87 17.88
N ASN A 115 -9.34 11.16 17.06
CA ASN A 115 -10.69 10.64 17.19
C ASN A 115 -10.77 9.33 16.38
N PRO A 116 -10.81 8.15 17.03
CA PRO A 116 -10.75 6.87 16.32
C PRO A 116 -11.92 6.71 15.35
N HIS A 117 -11.65 6.10 14.19
CA HIS A 117 -12.70 5.63 13.32
C HIS A 117 -13.30 4.32 13.85
N ASP A 118 -14.57 4.06 13.54
CA ASP A 118 -15.20 2.76 13.82
C ASP A 118 -14.52 1.63 13.02
N GLU A 119 -14.14 1.93 11.77
CA GLU A 119 -13.35 1.07 10.90
C GLU A 119 -12.21 1.88 10.25
N PRO A 120 -11.02 1.30 10.08
CA PRO A 120 -9.89 1.96 9.42
C PRO A 120 -10.24 2.41 7.99
N LYS A 121 -9.85 3.63 7.64
CA LYS A 121 -9.94 4.17 6.28
C LYS A 121 -8.61 4.00 5.56
N GLU A 122 -8.59 4.20 4.26
CA GLU A 122 -7.41 3.94 3.42
C GLU A 122 -6.19 4.79 3.81
N GLY A 123 -6.40 6.03 4.26
CA GLY A 123 -5.31 6.93 4.69
C GLY A 123 -4.27 7.17 3.59
N ASN A 124 -3.00 6.88 3.90
CA ASN A 124 -1.90 6.94 2.92
C ASN A 124 -1.90 5.77 1.90
N ARG A 125 -2.91 4.90 1.98
CA ARG A 125 -3.21 3.81 1.04
C ARG A 125 -2.17 2.69 0.99
N LEU A 126 -1.18 2.65 1.88
CA LEU A 126 -0.16 1.60 1.84
C LEU A 126 -0.79 0.20 1.96
N LEU A 127 -1.61 -0.03 2.99
CA LEU A 127 -2.23 -1.33 3.20
C LEU A 127 -3.12 -1.72 2.01
N LYS A 128 -3.98 -0.81 1.55
CA LYS A 128 -4.85 -1.03 0.39
C LYS A 128 -4.05 -1.39 -0.86
N ASN A 129 -2.93 -0.71 -1.10
CA ASN A 129 -2.09 -0.98 -2.26
C ASN A 129 -1.41 -2.35 -2.18
N LEU A 130 -0.95 -2.76 -0.99
CA LEU A 130 -0.41 -4.11 -0.79
C LEU A 130 -1.47 -5.18 -1.09
N GLU A 131 -2.71 -4.99 -0.63
CA GLU A 131 -3.83 -5.89 -0.90
C GLU A 131 -4.15 -5.98 -2.39
N GLN A 132 -4.25 -4.83 -3.07
CA GLN A 132 -4.53 -4.79 -4.51
C GLN A 132 -3.42 -5.48 -5.34
N ILE A 133 -2.14 -5.32 -4.95
CA ILE A 133 -1.03 -6.04 -5.61
C ILE A 133 -1.19 -7.56 -5.44
N ALA A 134 -1.59 -8.01 -4.24
CA ALA A 134 -1.84 -9.42 -3.98
C ALA A 134 -3.00 -9.96 -4.82
N ASP A 135 -4.08 -9.20 -4.93
CA ASP A 135 -5.24 -9.57 -5.73
C ASP A 135 -4.91 -9.66 -7.22
N TRP A 136 -4.18 -8.69 -7.78
CA TRP A 136 -3.69 -8.77 -9.16
C TRP A 136 -2.77 -9.97 -9.37
N LEU A 137 -1.81 -10.21 -8.48
CA LEU A 137 -0.89 -11.33 -8.61
C LEU A 137 -1.64 -12.68 -8.53
N ARG A 138 -2.70 -12.75 -7.72
CA ARG A 138 -3.58 -13.92 -7.60
C ARG A 138 -4.35 -14.15 -8.89
N SER A 139 -4.93 -13.11 -9.49
CA SER A 139 -5.57 -13.19 -10.82
C SER A 139 -4.60 -13.70 -11.89
N VAL A 140 -3.35 -13.20 -11.92
CA VAL A 140 -2.31 -13.70 -12.84
C VAL A 140 -2.00 -15.18 -12.58
N HIS A 141 -1.97 -15.60 -11.32
CA HIS A 141 -1.76 -16.99 -10.92
C HIS A 141 -2.88 -17.92 -11.40
N GLU A 142 -4.13 -17.52 -11.21
CA GLU A 142 -5.32 -18.25 -11.67
C GLU A 142 -5.33 -18.38 -13.20
N VAL A 143 -5.09 -17.29 -13.94
CA VAL A 143 -5.00 -17.34 -15.41
C VAL A 143 -3.91 -18.31 -15.89
N HIS A 144 -2.78 -18.37 -15.19
CA HIS A 144 -1.72 -19.31 -15.54
C HIS A 144 -2.12 -20.77 -15.31
N GLU A 145 -2.88 -21.05 -14.25
CA GLU A 145 -3.43 -22.37 -14.02
C GLU A 145 -4.41 -22.77 -15.13
N GLU A 146 -5.32 -21.86 -15.51
CA GLU A 146 -6.33 -22.09 -16.55
C GLU A 146 -5.72 -22.29 -17.93
N LYS A 147 -4.72 -21.49 -18.31
CA LYS A 147 -4.05 -21.57 -19.62
C LYS A 147 -2.95 -22.64 -19.68
N GLY A 148 -2.56 -23.16 -18.53
CA GLY A 148 -1.54 -24.19 -18.38
C GLY A 148 -0.10 -23.66 -18.43
N MET A 149 0.83 -24.52 -17.99
CA MET A 149 2.25 -24.17 -17.78
C MET A 149 3.03 -23.79 -19.05
N GLY A 150 2.45 -23.93 -20.24
CA GLY A 150 3.07 -23.42 -21.46
C GLY A 150 2.86 -21.90 -21.65
N TRP A 151 1.91 -21.30 -20.94
CA TRP A 151 1.38 -19.95 -21.25
C TRP A 151 2.44 -18.87 -21.19
N VAL A 152 3.23 -18.83 -20.10
CA VAL A 152 4.23 -17.78 -19.87
C VAL A 152 5.61 -18.15 -20.44
N SER A 153 5.77 -19.35 -20.98
CA SER A 153 7.03 -19.78 -21.56
C SER A 153 7.20 -19.19 -22.97
N PRO A 154 8.30 -18.49 -23.27
CA PRO A 154 8.58 -17.96 -24.62
C PRO A 154 8.53 -19.02 -25.72
N TYR A 155 8.81 -20.29 -25.39
CA TYR A 155 8.80 -21.42 -26.31
C TYR A 155 7.67 -22.43 -26.02
N GLY A 156 6.73 -22.11 -25.14
CA GLY A 156 5.68 -23.04 -24.70
C GLY A 156 6.16 -24.27 -23.91
N CYS A 157 7.38 -24.25 -23.36
CA CYS A 157 7.96 -25.31 -22.52
C CYS A 157 7.25 -25.36 -21.16
N PRO A 158 6.56 -26.46 -20.81
CA PRO A 158 5.84 -26.57 -19.53
C PRO A 158 6.74 -26.44 -18.31
N GLU A 159 8.00 -26.86 -18.39
CA GLU A 159 8.95 -26.78 -17.28
C GLU A 159 9.27 -25.32 -16.91
N ASP A 160 9.51 -24.47 -17.90
CA ASP A 160 9.79 -23.04 -17.68
C ASP A 160 8.59 -22.32 -17.05
N GLY A 161 7.37 -22.63 -17.51
CA GLY A 161 6.18 -22.05 -16.91
C GLY A 161 5.86 -22.63 -15.54
N GLN A 162 6.14 -23.91 -15.26
CA GLN A 162 6.04 -24.43 -13.89
C GLN A 162 6.96 -23.65 -12.95
N HIS A 163 8.20 -23.38 -13.35
CA HIS A 163 9.11 -22.56 -12.54
C HIS A 163 8.61 -21.12 -12.34
N ALA A 164 7.93 -20.52 -13.33
CA ALA A 164 7.30 -19.22 -13.16
C ALA A 164 6.08 -19.29 -12.22
N TYR A 165 5.24 -20.32 -12.35
CA TYR A 165 4.08 -20.57 -11.50
C TYR A 165 4.49 -20.72 -10.02
N ASP A 166 5.49 -21.56 -9.74
CA ASP A 166 5.99 -21.82 -8.39
C ASP A 166 6.60 -20.58 -7.74
N ARG A 167 7.36 -19.79 -8.52
CA ARG A 167 7.90 -18.50 -8.06
C ARG A 167 6.78 -17.53 -7.70
N ARG A 168 5.74 -17.45 -8.54
CA ARG A 168 4.59 -16.58 -8.29
C ARG A 168 3.82 -17.00 -7.04
N SER A 169 3.62 -18.30 -6.84
CA SER A 169 3.00 -18.86 -5.63
C SER A 169 3.79 -18.52 -4.35
N SER A 170 5.13 -18.60 -4.43
CA SER A 170 6.02 -18.24 -3.31
C SER A 170 5.98 -16.74 -3.01
N CYS A 171 5.91 -15.90 -4.06
CA CYS A 171 5.75 -14.46 -3.95
C CYS A 171 4.41 -14.10 -3.28
N LEU A 172 3.29 -14.70 -3.75
CA LEU A 172 1.96 -14.55 -3.15
C LEU A 172 1.96 -14.89 -1.66
N THR A 173 2.52 -16.04 -1.29
CA THR A 173 2.62 -16.46 0.11
C THR A 173 3.37 -15.44 0.97
N SER A 174 4.44 -14.86 0.43
CA SER A 174 5.24 -13.84 1.13
C SER A 174 4.50 -12.52 1.25
N LEU A 175 3.78 -12.11 0.22
CA LEU A 175 2.97 -10.90 0.19
C LEU A 175 1.79 -10.98 1.15
N ASP A 176 1.05 -12.10 1.16
CA ASP A 176 -0.04 -12.35 2.11
C ASP A 176 0.49 -12.32 3.55
N ALA A 177 1.65 -12.94 3.80
CA ALA A 177 2.29 -12.89 5.13
C ALA A 177 2.73 -11.48 5.55
N ILE A 178 3.10 -10.61 4.60
CA ILE A 178 3.40 -9.19 4.86
C ILE A 178 2.12 -8.45 5.24
N ILE A 179 1.05 -8.61 4.48
CA ILE A 179 -0.25 -7.97 4.72
C ILE A 179 -0.77 -8.34 6.10
N GLU A 180 -0.77 -9.62 6.45
CA GLU A 180 -1.22 -10.10 7.77
C GLU A 180 -0.37 -9.55 8.91
N LYS A 181 0.95 -9.44 8.73
CA LYS A 181 1.82 -8.81 9.73
C LYS A 181 1.48 -7.33 9.93
N VAL A 182 1.25 -6.57 8.86
CA VAL A 182 0.86 -5.15 8.97
C VAL A 182 -0.47 -5.02 9.71
N LYS A 183 -1.48 -5.82 9.36
CA LYS A 183 -2.79 -5.84 10.02
C LYS A 183 -2.71 -6.20 11.50
N ALA A 184 -1.83 -7.14 11.86
CA ALA A 184 -1.64 -7.58 13.24
C ALA A 184 -0.73 -6.65 14.07
N ASN A 185 0.01 -5.74 13.44
CA ASN A 185 0.97 -4.86 14.10
C ASN A 185 0.27 -3.63 14.70
N LEU A 186 -0.56 -3.87 15.72
CA LEU A 186 -1.39 -2.87 16.37
C LEU A 186 -0.65 -2.04 17.44
N ASP A 187 0.68 -2.21 17.60
CA ASP A 187 1.49 -1.74 18.74
C ASP A 187 0.93 -0.46 19.41
N PHE A 188 0.33 -0.68 20.60
CA PHE A 188 -0.10 0.31 21.58
C PHE A 188 1.06 0.73 22.48
#